data_AF-A0A842SL23-F1
#
_entry.id   AF-A0A842SL23-F1
#
_cell.length_a   1.000
_cell.length_b   1.000
_cell.length_c   1.000
_cell.angle_alpha   90.00
_cell.angle_beta   90.00
_cell.angle_gamma   90.00
#
_symmetry.space_group_name_H-M   'P 1'
#
loop_
_entity.id
_entity.type
_entity.pdbx_description
1 polymer ?
#
loop_
_entity_poly.entity_id
_entity_poly.type
_entity_poly.pdbx_seq_one_letter_code
_entity_poly.pdbx_strand_id
1 'polypeptide(L)'
;MGILSEKKIQEQLYKALDHGIRRDILRRIGENSVTYTELLHELGIESGHLAYHLRNMEELLEKDEEGLYSLTRSGKRAYNFLMEEPVSKQSRDNPFTLVSLVAIVFLTVVVASGVFINVTNQEKVDQKKLDQLRFETTSNIDATLTTIYQIFEHYEISRESWMDLFLKTIKIRGNLEKINESMDDEKLNSIISQLEEYESEMFHVLRNNDEKYLELTVEKRYIVRELQTLLMRIELILS
;
A
#
# COMPACT_ATOMS: atom_id res chain seq x y z
N MET A 1 -26.91 -54.23 -43.11
CA MET A 1 -27.33 -52.87 -43.52
C MET A 1 -27.71 -51.99 -42.31
N GLY A 2 -27.04 -52.13 -41.15
CA GLY A 2 -27.43 -51.44 -39.90
C GLY A 2 -26.43 -50.39 -39.38
N ILE A 3 -25.13 -50.53 -39.65
CA ILE A 3 -24.09 -49.72 -38.99
C ILE A 3 -23.92 -48.32 -39.62
N LEU A 4 -24.12 -48.18 -40.95
CA LEU A 4 -24.05 -46.86 -41.61
C LEU A 4 -25.20 -45.93 -41.21
N SER A 5 -26.37 -46.46 -40.85
CA SER A 5 -27.53 -45.65 -40.46
C SER A 5 -27.36 -45.02 -39.08
N GLU A 6 -26.77 -45.74 -38.13
CA GLU A 6 -26.62 -45.24 -36.75
C GLU A 6 -25.58 -44.11 -36.66
N LYS A 7 -24.46 -44.25 -37.39
CA LYS A 7 -23.42 -43.20 -37.42
C LYS A 7 -23.94 -41.89 -38.02
N LYS A 8 -24.70 -41.97 -39.12
CA LYS A 8 -25.32 -40.79 -39.74
C LYS A 8 -26.31 -40.09 -38.80
N ILE A 9 -27.09 -40.87 -38.05
CA ILE A 9 -28.03 -40.34 -37.04
C ILE A 9 -27.28 -39.66 -35.89
N GLN A 10 -26.18 -40.24 -35.41
CA GLN A 10 -25.36 -39.62 -34.36
C GLN A 10 -24.72 -38.30 -34.82
N GLU A 11 -24.16 -38.25 -36.03
CA GLU A 11 -23.59 -37.01 -36.58
C GLU A 11 -24.64 -35.91 -36.72
N GLN A 12 -25.86 -36.26 -37.16
CA GLN A 12 -26.99 -35.33 -37.25
C GLN A 12 -27.44 -34.83 -35.87
N LEU A 13 -27.51 -35.74 -34.89
CA LEU A 13 -27.84 -35.41 -33.49
C LEU A 13 -26.85 -34.38 -32.93
N TYR A 14 -25.55 -34.65 -33.04
CA TYR A 14 -24.52 -33.71 -32.59
C TYR A 14 -24.62 -32.37 -33.30
N LYS A 15 -24.81 -32.36 -34.62
CA LYS A 15 -24.94 -31.12 -35.39
C LYS A 15 -26.14 -30.28 -34.95
N ALA A 16 -27.28 -30.89 -34.65
CA ALA A 16 -28.47 -30.18 -34.18
C ALA A 16 -28.26 -29.58 -32.79
N LEU A 17 -27.65 -30.34 -31.89
CA LEU A 17 -27.51 -29.99 -30.48
C LEU A 17 -26.34 -29.03 -30.19
N ASP A 18 -25.38 -28.87 -31.11
CA ASP A 18 -24.19 -28.04 -30.94
C ASP A 18 -24.47 -26.52 -30.84
N HIS A 19 -25.67 -26.06 -31.21
CA HIS A 19 -26.01 -24.63 -31.21
C HIS A 19 -27.28 -24.32 -30.42
N GLY A 20 -27.23 -23.31 -29.54
CA GLY A 20 -28.35 -22.90 -28.67
C GLY A 20 -29.67 -22.69 -29.42
N ILE A 21 -29.65 -21.85 -30.46
CA ILE A 21 -30.84 -21.58 -31.30
C ILE A 21 -31.44 -22.86 -31.92
N ARG A 22 -30.62 -23.83 -32.35
CA ARG A 22 -31.13 -25.08 -32.94
C ARG A 22 -31.79 -25.99 -31.88
N ARG A 23 -31.27 -25.98 -30.65
CA ARG A 23 -31.91 -26.64 -29.50
C ARG A 23 -33.24 -25.99 -29.16
N ASP A 24 -33.33 -24.67 -29.23
CA ASP A 24 -34.56 -23.94 -28.96
C ASP A 24 -35.62 -24.18 -30.05
N ILE A 25 -35.22 -24.21 -31.34
CA ILE A 25 -36.08 -24.64 -32.45
C ILE A 25 -36.61 -26.07 -32.24
N LEU A 26 -35.72 -27.03 -31.92
CA LEU A 26 -36.12 -28.41 -31.65
C LEU A 26 -37.08 -28.53 -30.47
N ARG A 27 -36.82 -27.79 -29.39
CA ARG A 27 -37.69 -27.78 -28.20
C ARG A 27 -39.07 -27.29 -28.56
N ARG A 28 -39.14 -26.17 -29.29
CA ARG A 28 -40.41 -25.54 -29.63
C ARG A 28 -41.27 -26.37 -30.58
N ILE A 29 -40.66 -26.94 -31.62
CA ILE A 29 -41.37 -27.82 -32.58
C ILE A 29 -41.74 -29.15 -31.91
N GLY A 30 -40.94 -29.63 -30.96
CA GLY A 30 -41.20 -30.86 -30.21
C GLY A 30 -42.41 -30.77 -29.27
N GLU A 31 -42.77 -29.57 -28.84
CA GLU A 31 -44.00 -29.31 -28.07
C GLU A 31 -45.25 -29.34 -28.96
N ASN A 32 -45.22 -28.60 -30.08
CA ASN A 32 -46.30 -28.57 -31.10
C ASN A 32 -45.72 -28.13 -32.45
N SER A 33 -46.36 -28.55 -33.56
CA SER A 33 -46.01 -28.04 -34.89
C SER A 33 -46.25 -26.53 -34.98
N VAL A 34 -45.38 -25.82 -35.70
CA VAL A 34 -45.38 -24.36 -35.75
C VAL A 34 -45.02 -23.82 -37.11
N THR A 35 -45.54 -22.64 -37.41
CA THR A 35 -45.18 -21.88 -38.60
C THR A 35 -43.81 -21.22 -38.46
N TYR A 36 -43.26 -20.80 -39.59
CA TYR A 36 -42.02 -20.01 -39.63
C TYR A 36 -42.13 -18.71 -38.83
N THR A 37 -43.28 -18.04 -38.89
CA THR A 37 -43.50 -16.73 -38.23
C THR A 37 -43.58 -16.88 -36.71
N GLU A 38 -44.18 -17.96 -36.21
CA GLU A 38 -44.21 -18.25 -34.77
C GLU A 38 -42.80 -18.51 -34.24
N LEU A 39 -42.00 -19.31 -34.95
CA LEU A 39 -40.59 -19.51 -34.60
C LEU A 39 -39.80 -18.20 -34.59
N LEU A 40 -40.05 -17.32 -35.56
CA LEU A 40 -39.39 -16.02 -35.65
C LEU A 40 -39.73 -15.13 -34.44
N HIS A 41 -41.02 -15.07 -34.10
CA HIS A 41 -41.53 -14.27 -32.99
C HIS A 41 -41.00 -14.77 -31.63
N GLU A 42 -41.02 -16.08 -31.41
CA GLU A 42 -40.64 -16.66 -30.13
C GLU A 42 -39.12 -16.67 -29.90
N LEU A 43 -38.32 -16.89 -30.95
CA LEU A 43 -36.86 -16.91 -30.84
C LEU A 43 -36.25 -15.51 -30.91
N GLY A 44 -36.99 -14.50 -31.39
CA GLY A 44 -36.53 -13.11 -31.48
C GLY A 44 -35.32 -12.92 -32.39
N ILE A 45 -35.18 -13.76 -33.42
CA ILE A 45 -34.04 -13.72 -34.35
C ILE A 45 -34.44 -13.18 -35.72
N GLU A 46 -33.46 -12.73 -36.50
CA GLU A 46 -33.69 -12.28 -37.88
C GLU A 46 -34.11 -13.43 -38.80
N SER A 47 -34.95 -13.13 -39.80
CA SER A 47 -35.47 -14.12 -40.74
C SER A 47 -34.36 -14.87 -41.49
N GLY A 48 -33.31 -14.16 -41.94
CA GLY A 48 -32.16 -14.81 -42.58
C GLY A 48 -31.48 -15.85 -41.68
N HIS A 49 -31.39 -15.57 -40.37
CA HIS A 49 -30.79 -16.46 -39.39
C HIS A 49 -31.66 -17.70 -39.14
N LEU A 50 -32.98 -17.51 -38.98
CA LEU A 50 -33.91 -18.64 -38.84
C LEU A 50 -33.88 -19.55 -40.08
N ALA A 51 -33.87 -18.97 -41.27
CA ALA A 51 -33.80 -19.73 -42.53
C ALA A 51 -32.49 -20.54 -42.63
N TYR A 52 -31.37 -19.97 -42.20
CA TYR A 52 -30.09 -20.68 -42.13
C TYR A 52 -30.14 -21.87 -41.16
N HIS A 53 -30.72 -21.70 -39.98
CA HIS A 53 -30.81 -22.78 -39.01
C HIS A 53 -31.74 -23.90 -39.47
N LEU A 54 -32.93 -23.57 -40.02
CA LEU A 54 -33.87 -24.56 -40.54
C LEU A 54 -33.28 -25.37 -41.69
N ARG A 55 -32.55 -24.74 -42.62
CA ARG A 55 -31.85 -25.44 -43.71
C ARG A 55 -30.82 -26.44 -43.17
N ASN A 56 -30.10 -26.07 -42.12
CA ASN A 56 -29.12 -26.97 -41.49
C ASN A 56 -29.76 -28.09 -40.66
N MET A 57 -31.08 -28.07 -40.49
CA MET A 57 -31.88 -29.02 -39.71
C MET A 57 -32.89 -29.76 -40.58
N GLU A 58 -32.80 -29.68 -41.91
CA GLU A 58 -33.76 -30.26 -42.86
C GLU A 58 -33.94 -31.77 -42.72
N GLU A 59 -32.93 -32.49 -42.22
CA GLU A 59 -33.03 -33.95 -41.96
C GLU A 59 -33.76 -34.27 -40.63
N LEU A 60 -34.01 -33.27 -39.79
CA LEU A 60 -34.68 -33.40 -38.48
C LEU A 60 -36.08 -32.81 -38.47
N LEU A 61 -36.39 -31.97 -39.44
CA LEU A 61 -37.64 -31.24 -39.56
C LEU A 61 -38.31 -31.60 -40.88
N GLU A 62 -39.62 -31.73 -40.87
CA GLU A 62 -40.44 -31.79 -42.07
C GLU A 62 -41.37 -30.59 -42.07
N LYS A 63 -41.78 -30.16 -43.27
CA LYS A 63 -42.70 -29.05 -43.47
C LYS A 63 -43.87 -29.56 -44.30
N ASP A 64 -45.08 -29.37 -43.82
CA ASP A 64 -46.29 -29.78 -44.54
C ASP A 64 -46.75 -28.73 -45.58
N GLU A 65 -47.85 -29.05 -46.26
CA GLU A 65 -48.45 -28.21 -47.30
C GLU A 65 -49.03 -26.89 -46.73
N GLU A 66 -49.38 -26.87 -45.45
CA GLU A 66 -49.86 -25.68 -44.71
C GLU A 66 -48.70 -24.81 -44.20
N GLY A 67 -47.48 -25.33 -44.28
CA GLY A 67 -46.25 -24.66 -43.94
C GLY A 67 -45.85 -24.75 -42.47
N LEU A 68 -46.44 -25.70 -41.74
CA LEU A 68 -46.09 -26.05 -40.37
C LEU A 68 -44.85 -26.95 -40.38
N TYR A 69 -43.92 -26.65 -39.48
CA TYR A 69 -42.78 -27.51 -39.21
C TYR A 69 -43.14 -28.53 -38.13
N SER A 70 -42.81 -29.79 -38.37
CA SER A 70 -42.88 -30.88 -37.40
C SER A 70 -41.57 -31.66 -37.33
N LEU A 71 -41.39 -32.45 -36.28
CA LEU A 71 -40.20 -33.29 -36.13
C LEU A 71 -40.33 -34.58 -36.94
N THR A 72 -39.32 -34.87 -37.75
CA THR A 72 -39.15 -36.21 -38.36
C THR A 72 -38.83 -37.26 -37.29
N ARG A 73 -38.74 -38.54 -37.66
CA ARG A 73 -38.34 -39.60 -36.73
C ARG A 73 -36.96 -39.36 -36.08
N SER A 74 -36.00 -38.83 -36.83
CA SER A 74 -34.68 -38.42 -36.33
C SER A 74 -34.80 -37.17 -35.44
N GLY A 75 -35.61 -36.19 -35.82
CA GLY A 75 -35.92 -35.02 -34.99
C GLY A 75 -36.52 -35.37 -33.62
N LYS A 76 -37.47 -36.30 -33.57
CA LYS A 76 -38.07 -36.77 -32.30
C LYS A 76 -37.06 -37.41 -31.36
N ARG A 77 -36.11 -38.18 -31.90
CA ARG A 77 -35.00 -38.76 -31.11
C ARG A 77 -34.09 -37.66 -30.57
N ALA A 78 -33.79 -36.64 -31.37
CA ALA A 78 -32.98 -35.51 -30.93
C ALA A 78 -33.68 -34.66 -29.86
N TYR A 79 -34.99 -34.46 -29.98
CA TYR A 79 -35.80 -33.80 -28.97
C TYR A 79 -35.83 -34.60 -27.65
N ASN A 80 -36.07 -35.91 -27.70
CA ASN A 80 -36.07 -36.74 -26.49
C ASN A 80 -34.71 -36.72 -25.79
N PHE A 81 -33.62 -36.82 -26.55
CA PHE A 81 -32.27 -36.69 -26.00
C PHE A 81 -32.04 -35.33 -25.31
N LEU A 82 -32.54 -34.24 -25.91
CA LEU A 82 -32.49 -32.90 -25.31
C LEU A 82 -33.31 -32.78 -24.02
N MET A 83 -34.43 -33.52 -23.91
CA MET A 83 -35.28 -33.52 -22.72
C MET A 83 -34.78 -34.47 -21.61
N GLU A 84 -33.98 -35.47 -21.96
CA GLU A 84 -33.40 -36.45 -21.02
C GLU A 84 -32.11 -35.95 -20.34
N GLU A 85 -31.44 -34.91 -20.86
CA GLU A 85 -30.32 -34.29 -20.16
C GLU A 85 -30.80 -33.46 -18.95
N PRO A 86 -30.28 -33.68 -17.73
CA PRO A 86 -30.48 -32.74 -16.65
C PRO A 86 -29.83 -31.42 -17.08
N VAL A 87 -30.63 -30.35 -17.17
CA VAL A 87 -30.18 -28.99 -17.49
C VAL A 87 -29.00 -28.64 -16.57
N SER A 88 -27.78 -28.82 -17.08
CA SER A 88 -26.60 -28.37 -16.39
C SER A 88 -26.66 -26.85 -16.45
N LYS A 89 -26.99 -26.26 -15.29
CA LYS A 89 -26.75 -24.85 -15.02
C LYS A 89 -25.25 -24.66 -15.25
N GLN A 90 -24.87 -24.11 -16.39
CA GLN A 90 -23.53 -23.58 -16.58
C GLN A 90 -23.44 -22.29 -15.76
N SER A 91 -23.42 -22.42 -14.43
CA SER A 91 -22.67 -21.47 -13.62
C SER A 91 -21.23 -21.64 -14.08
N ARG A 92 -20.79 -20.73 -14.95
CA ARG A 92 -19.38 -20.54 -15.21
C ARG A 92 -18.75 -20.06 -13.90
N ASP A 93 -18.40 -21.01 -13.04
CA ASP A 93 -17.42 -20.79 -12.00
C ASP A 93 -16.11 -20.53 -12.75
N ASN A 94 -15.86 -19.24 -13.02
CA ASN A 94 -14.64 -18.81 -13.68
C ASN A 94 -13.50 -19.06 -12.68
N PRO A 95 -12.59 -20.03 -12.89
CA PRO A 95 -11.44 -20.20 -12.00
C PRO A 95 -10.57 -18.92 -11.94
N PHE A 96 -10.74 -18.04 -12.94
CA PHE A 96 -10.19 -16.69 -12.97
C PHE A 96 -10.65 -15.78 -11.82
N THR A 97 -11.90 -15.86 -11.34
CA THR A 97 -12.36 -14.95 -10.26
C THR A 97 -11.69 -15.29 -8.94
N LEU A 98 -11.62 -16.57 -8.57
CA LEU A 98 -10.97 -17.00 -7.34
C LEU A 98 -9.46 -16.74 -7.38
N VAL A 99 -8.79 -17.06 -8.50
CA VAL A 99 -7.36 -16.76 -8.67
C VAL A 99 -7.09 -15.26 -8.63
N SER A 100 -7.94 -14.43 -9.25
CA SER A 100 -7.79 -12.98 -9.21
C SER A 100 -8.00 -12.41 -7.80
N LEU A 101 -8.95 -12.94 -7.02
CA LEU A 101 -9.18 -12.52 -5.63
C LEU A 101 -7.99 -12.89 -4.74
N VAL A 102 -7.45 -14.10 -4.89
CA VAL A 102 -6.24 -14.54 -4.16
C VAL A 102 -5.04 -13.67 -4.55
N ALA A 103 -4.87 -13.35 -5.84
CA ALA A 103 -3.80 -12.48 -6.30
C ALA A 103 -3.93 -11.04 -5.75
N ILE A 104 -5.15 -10.50 -5.69
CA ILE A 104 -5.42 -9.19 -5.08
C ILE A 104 -5.10 -9.21 -3.59
N VAL A 105 -5.58 -10.23 -2.85
CA VAL A 105 -5.28 -10.37 -1.41
C VAL A 105 -3.79 -10.52 -1.17
N PHE A 106 -3.08 -11.29 -2.00
CA PHE A 106 -1.64 -11.41 -1.91
C PHE A 106 -0.95 -10.05 -2.16
N LEU A 107 -1.38 -9.32 -3.20
CA LEU A 107 -0.83 -8.00 -3.52
C LEU A 107 -1.07 -6.99 -2.39
N THR A 108 -2.26 -6.98 -1.77
CA THR A 108 -2.54 -6.08 -0.64
C THR A 108 -1.69 -6.43 0.57
N VAL A 109 -1.48 -7.72 0.86
CA VAL A 109 -0.58 -8.16 1.94
C VAL A 109 0.87 -7.72 1.67
N VAL A 110 1.36 -7.89 0.44
CA VAL A 110 2.72 -7.47 0.05
C VAL A 110 2.90 -5.95 0.17
N VAL A 111 1.94 -5.17 -0.32
CA VAL A 111 1.97 -3.70 -0.22
C VAL A 111 1.90 -3.26 1.24
N ALA A 112 0.99 -3.82 2.03
CA ALA A 112 0.87 -3.52 3.46
C ALA A 112 2.16 -3.89 4.21
N SER A 113 2.78 -5.01 3.88
CA SER A 113 4.08 -5.42 4.43
C SER A 113 5.19 -4.42 4.05
N GLY A 114 5.25 -3.98 2.80
CA GLY A 114 6.22 -2.97 2.36
C GLY A 114 6.06 -1.64 3.09
N VAL A 115 4.82 -1.16 3.27
CA VAL A 115 4.52 0.05 4.04
C VAL A 115 4.94 -0.13 5.51
N PHE A 116 4.61 -1.27 6.12
CA PHE A 116 4.98 -1.57 7.51
C PHE A 116 6.50 -1.61 7.71
N ILE A 117 7.24 -2.24 6.79
CA ILE A 117 8.71 -2.26 6.81
C ILE A 117 9.27 -0.84 6.65
N ASN A 118 8.68 -0.01 5.78
CA ASN A 118 9.13 1.36 5.58
C ASN A 118 8.95 2.21 6.84
N VAL A 119 7.76 2.19 7.44
CA VAL A 119 7.43 2.93 8.67
C VAL A 119 8.37 2.53 9.82
N THR A 120 8.53 1.22 10.05
CA THR A 120 9.42 0.72 11.11
C THR A 120 10.90 1.03 10.85
N ASN A 121 11.32 1.10 9.57
CA ASN A 121 12.68 1.53 9.23
C ASN A 121 12.89 3.03 9.45
N GLN A 122 11.92 3.87 9.12
CA GLN A 122 11.98 5.31 9.39
C GLN A 122 12.10 5.57 10.89
N GLU A 123 11.24 4.94 11.70
CA GLU A 123 11.28 5.07 13.17
C GLU A 123 12.65 4.68 13.75
N LYS A 124 13.27 3.60 13.24
CA LYS A 124 14.62 3.19 13.65
C LYS A 124 15.72 4.17 13.22
N VAL A 125 15.57 4.81 12.06
CA VAL A 125 16.53 5.83 11.58
C VAL A 125 16.44 7.08 12.44
N ASP A 126 15.22 7.52 12.74
CA ASP A 126 14.98 8.69 13.57
C ASP A 126 15.50 8.48 15.00
N GLN A 127 15.25 7.32 15.59
CA GLN A 127 15.82 6.94 16.90
C GLN A 127 17.35 6.94 16.90
N LYS A 128 17.99 6.33 15.89
CA LYS A 128 19.46 6.35 15.77
C LYS A 128 20.05 7.76 15.69
N LYS A 129 19.38 8.65 14.95
CA LYS A 129 19.79 10.05 14.83
C LYS A 129 19.66 10.77 16.17
N LEU A 130 18.58 10.51 16.91
CA LEU A 130 18.37 11.05 18.26
C LEU A 130 19.44 10.54 19.23
N ASP A 131 19.73 9.24 19.23
CA ASP A 131 20.78 8.64 20.06
C ASP A 131 22.16 9.23 19.76
N GLN A 132 22.46 9.44 18.47
CA GLN A 132 23.71 10.09 18.05
C GLN A 132 23.81 11.53 18.56
N LEU A 133 22.72 12.31 18.46
CA LEU A 133 22.67 13.68 18.98
C LEU A 133 22.83 13.73 20.50
N ARG A 134 22.20 12.80 21.23
CA ARG A 134 22.36 12.67 22.69
C ARG A 134 23.80 12.36 23.05
N PHE A 135 24.38 11.33 22.43
CA PHE A 135 25.77 10.95 22.66
C PHE A 135 26.74 12.10 22.39
N GLU A 136 26.58 12.79 21.26
CA GLU A 136 27.42 13.95 20.92
C GLU A 136 27.24 15.08 21.95
N THR A 137 26.03 15.32 22.44
CA THR A 137 25.74 16.36 23.43
C THR A 137 26.35 16.03 24.79
N THR A 138 26.17 14.81 25.28
CA THR A 138 26.81 14.34 26.54
C THR A 138 28.34 14.42 26.43
N SER A 139 28.91 13.99 25.31
CA SER A 139 30.37 14.10 25.10
C SER A 139 30.86 15.55 25.09
N ASN A 140 30.11 16.48 24.50
CA ASN A 140 30.44 17.90 24.55
C ASN A 140 30.27 18.47 25.97
N ILE A 141 29.28 18.03 26.73
CA ILE A 141 29.08 18.42 28.15
C ILE A 141 30.31 18.01 28.97
N ASP A 142 30.76 16.76 28.87
CA ASP A 142 31.96 16.26 29.57
C ASP A 142 33.20 17.09 29.24
N ALA A 143 33.41 17.35 27.95
CA ALA A 143 34.53 18.17 27.49
C ALA A 143 34.44 19.62 27.99
N THR A 144 33.22 20.14 28.15
CA THR A 144 32.97 21.50 28.66
C THR A 144 33.21 21.56 30.16
N LEU A 145 32.69 20.60 30.92
CA LEU A 145 32.94 20.49 32.36
C LEU A 145 34.43 20.40 32.65
N THR A 146 35.18 19.63 31.85
CA THR A 146 36.64 19.55 31.94
C THR A 146 37.30 20.93 31.76
N THR A 147 36.91 21.69 30.73
CA THR A 147 37.41 23.07 30.52
C THR A 147 37.04 23.97 31.70
N ILE A 148 35.81 23.87 32.22
CA ILE A 148 35.34 24.63 33.39
C ILE A 148 36.19 24.30 34.63
N TYR A 149 36.53 23.04 34.88
CA TYR A 149 37.41 22.66 35.98
C TYR A 149 38.81 23.26 35.81
N GLN A 150 39.40 23.19 34.62
CA GLN A 150 40.71 23.81 34.33
C GLN A 150 40.68 25.33 34.53
N ILE A 151 39.57 25.96 34.16
CA ILE A 151 39.29 27.38 34.37
C ILE A 151 39.24 27.72 35.86
N PHE A 152 38.54 26.93 36.67
CA PHE A 152 38.45 27.19 38.11
C PHE A 152 39.78 26.96 38.85
N GLU A 153 40.67 26.14 38.31
CA GLU A 153 42.03 25.95 38.84
C GLU A 153 42.95 27.16 38.60
N HIS A 154 42.64 28.05 37.65
CA HIS A 154 43.48 29.19 37.28
C HIS A 154 42.78 30.54 37.52
N TYR A 155 43.51 31.57 37.95
CA TYR A 155 42.93 32.92 38.14
C TYR A 155 42.63 33.65 36.83
N GLU A 156 43.23 33.20 35.73
CA GLU A 156 43.12 33.76 34.39
C GLU A 156 42.68 32.67 33.41
N ILE A 157 41.67 32.95 32.59
CA ILE A 157 41.22 32.05 31.53
C ILE A 157 41.80 32.53 30.20
N SER A 158 42.42 31.64 29.42
CA SER A 158 42.86 32.02 28.08
C SER A 158 41.68 32.40 27.17
N ARG A 159 41.88 33.31 26.23
CA ARG A 159 40.85 33.64 25.22
C ARG A 159 40.40 32.41 24.43
N GLU A 160 41.33 31.47 24.18
CA GLU A 160 41.05 30.20 23.52
C GLU A 160 40.06 29.35 24.33
N SER A 161 40.27 29.22 25.65
CA SER A 161 39.37 28.47 26.53
C SER A 161 37.98 29.10 26.62
N TRP A 162 37.87 30.43 26.62
CA TRP A 162 36.57 31.11 26.54
C TRP A 162 35.87 30.92 25.19
N MET A 163 36.62 30.97 24.10
CA MET A 163 36.08 30.70 22.76
C MET A 163 35.61 29.25 22.65
N ASP A 164 36.38 28.30 23.16
CA ASP A 164 36.01 26.88 23.22
C ASP A 164 34.73 26.67 24.03
N LEU A 165 34.64 27.28 25.21
CA LEU A 165 33.43 27.26 26.05
C LEU A 165 32.20 27.80 25.28
N PHE A 166 32.33 28.98 24.68
CA PHE A 166 31.26 29.60 23.90
C PHE A 166 30.80 28.74 22.72
N LEU A 167 31.74 28.23 21.91
CA LEU A 167 31.41 27.38 20.76
C LEU A 167 30.76 26.06 21.17
N LYS A 168 31.22 25.45 22.26
CA LYS A 168 30.61 24.24 22.82
C LYS A 168 29.20 24.53 23.34
N THR A 169 28.97 25.67 23.99
CA THR A 169 27.63 26.07 24.43
C THR A 169 26.66 26.25 23.25
N ILE A 170 27.08 26.95 22.18
CA ILE A 170 26.28 27.07 20.94
C ILE A 170 25.94 25.69 20.37
N LYS A 171 26.94 24.81 20.32
CA LYS A 171 26.74 23.46 19.78
C LYS A 171 25.76 22.65 20.63
N ILE A 172 25.86 22.74 21.95
CA ILE A 172 24.94 22.08 22.89
C ILE A 172 23.53 22.64 22.71
N ARG A 173 23.35 23.96 22.69
CA ARG A 173 22.04 24.58 22.45
C ARG A 173 21.43 24.13 21.13
N GLY A 174 22.17 24.24 20.03
CA GLY A 174 21.68 23.84 18.70
C GLY A 174 21.34 22.35 18.58
N ASN A 175 21.98 21.49 19.38
CA ASN A 175 21.59 20.09 19.50
C ASN A 175 20.33 19.92 20.35
N LEU A 176 20.19 20.66 21.44
CA LEU A 176 19.00 20.65 22.29
C LEU A 176 17.76 21.15 21.56
N GLU A 177 17.87 22.17 20.72
CA GLU A 177 16.78 22.66 19.87
C GLU A 177 16.24 21.52 18.98
N LYS A 178 17.13 20.79 18.29
CA LYS A 178 16.76 19.64 17.46
C LYS A 178 16.19 18.47 18.25
N ILE A 179 16.70 18.22 19.46
CA ILE A 179 16.14 17.21 20.36
C ILE A 179 14.72 17.64 20.75
N ASN A 180 14.52 18.92 21.09
CA ASN A 180 13.25 19.41 21.55
C ASN A 180 12.18 19.47 20.46
N GLU A 181 12.55 19.66 19.18
CA GLU A 181 11.63 19.50 18.04
C GLU A 181 10.94 18.12 18.02
N SER A 182 11.58 17.09 18.58
CA SER A 182 11.05 15.73 18.63
C SER A 182 10.35 15.37 19.94
N MET A 183 10.67 16.07 21.05
CA MET A 183 10.20 15.72 22.39
C MET A 183 9.15 16.70 22.94
N ASP A 184 9.09 17.94 22.44
CA ASP A 184 8.23 19.04 22.91
C ASP A 184 8.23 19.20 24.44
N ASP A 185 9.42 19.23 25.04
CA ASP A 185 9.61 19.31 26.49
C ASP A 185 9.77 20.78 26.95
N GLU A 186 8.86 21.23 27.80
CA GLU A 186 8.86 22.58 28.39
C GLU A 186 10.13 22.89 29.20
N LYS A 187 10.73 21.88 29.85
CA LYS A 187 11.98 22.05 30.60
C LYS A 187 13.16 22.29 29.66
N LEU A 188 13.20 21.61 28.52
CA LEU A 188 14.22 21.82 27.50
C LEU A 188 14.11 23.21 26.90
N ASN A 189 12.89 23.69 26.61
CA ASN A 189 12.66 25.07 26.17
C ASN A 189 13.23 26.09 27.15
N SER A 190 12.96 25.93 28.45
CA SER A 190 13.50 26.81 29.49
C SER A 190 15.03 26.79 29.56
N ILE A 191 15.64 25.62 29.36
CA ILE A 191 17.11 25.48 29.35
C ILE A 191 17.72 26.12 28.10
N ILE A 192 17.11 25.93 26.93
CA ILE A 192 17.54 26.54 25.66
C ILE A 192 17.57 28.07 25.81
N SER A 193 16.51 28.68 26.34
CA SER A 193 16.48 30.13 26.60
C SER A 193 17.59 30.60 27.53
N GLN A 194 17.89 29.84 28.59
CA GLN A 194 18.98 30.20 29.50
C GLN A 194 20.36 30.06 28.82
N LEU A 195 20.56 29.05 27.97
CA LEU A 195 21.81 28.91 27.20
C LEU A 195 22.00 30.08 26.24
N GLU A 196 20.93 30.60 25.60
CA GLU A 196 21.01 31.80 24.75
C GLU A 196 21.46 33.04 25.53
N GLU A 197 20.97 33.20 26.76
CA GLU A 197 21.38 34.29 27.65
C GLU A 197 22.88 34.19 27.97
N TYR A 198 23.36 33.00 28.37
CA TYR A 198 24.78 32.79 28.65
C TYR A 198 25.67 32.89 27.40
N GLU A 199 25.20 32.47 26.23
CA GLU A 199 25.89 32.70 24.96
C GLU A 199 26.09 34.21 24.72
N SER A 200 25.05 35.01 24.93
CA SER A 200 25.13 36.47 24.79
C SER A 200 26.14 37.08 25.76
N GLU A 201 26.07 36.70 27.04
CA GLU A 201 27.02 37.16 28.06
C GLU A 201 28.47 36.79 27.74
N MET A 202 28.72 35.54 27.33
CA MET A 202 30.05 35.08 26.91
C MET A 202 30.54 35.81 25.65
N PHE A 203 29.66 36.09 24.70
CA PHE A 203 29.98 36.87 23.52
C PHE A 203 30.39 38.30 23.89
N HIS A 204 29.69 38.93 24.83
CA HIS A 204 30.07 40.24 25.37
C HIS A 204 31.47 40.22 26.03
N VAL A 205 31.77 39.17 26.81
CA VAL A 205 33.10 38.97 27.42
C VAL A 205 34.19 38.83 26.36
N LEU A 206 33.94 38.06 25.30
CA LEU A 206 34.90 37.82 24.20
C LEU A 206 35.15 39.06 23.33
N ARG A 207 34.15 39.95 23.20
CA ARG A 207 34.20 41.14 22.35
C ARG A 207 34.97 42.31 22.98
N ASN A 208 34.92 42.47 24.30
CA ASN A 208 35.30 43.71 24.98
C ASN A 208 36.70 43.72 25.64
N ASN A 209 37.52 42.65 25.55
CA ASN A 209 38.78 42.52 26.32
C ASN A 209 40.03 42.06 25.52
N ASP A 210 41.21 42.36 26.09
CA ASP A 210 42.59 42.34 25.53
C ASP A 210 43.27 40.94 25.37
N GLU A 211 44.42 40.94 24.69
CA GLU A 211 44.90 40.00 23.65
C GLU A 211 45.22 38.52 24.00
N LYS A 212 45.17 38.06 25.27
CA LYS A 212 45.56 36.64 25.56
C LYS A 212 44.81 35.96 26.70
N TYR A 213 44.49 36.68 27.78
CA TYR A 213 43.83 36.13 28.96
C TYR A 213 42.72 37.03 29.47
N LEU A 214 41.68 36.42 30.02
CA LEU A 214 40.51 37.04 30.62
C LEU A 214 40.54 36.74 32.12
N GLU A 215 40.81 37.76 32.95
CA GLU A 215 40.76 37.64 34.40
C GLU A 215 39.40 37.13 34.87
N LEU A 216 39.41 36.20 35.82
CA LEU A 216 38.23 35.57 36.39
C LEU A 216 37.57 36.54 37.40
N THR A 217 36.90 37.60 36.91
CA THR A 217 36.13 38.51 37.77
C THR A 217 34.96 37.79 38.46
N VAL A 218 34.39 38.38 39.51
CA VAL A 218 33.22 37.79 40.21
C VAL A 218 32.07 37.51 39.24
N GLU A 219 31.82 38.43 38.32
CA GLU A 219 30.81 38.31 37.26
C GLU A 219 31.11 37.14 36.32
N LYS A 220 32.34 37.02 35.81
CA LYS A 220 32.74 35.90 34.93
C LYS A 220 32.69 34.54 35.63
N ARG A 221 33.04 34.48 36.93
CA ARG A 221 32.89 33.27 37.75
C ARG A 221 31.44 32.82 37.87
N TYR A 222 30.53 33.78 37.97
CA TYR A 222 29.11 33.50 38.05
C TYR A 222 28.61 32.85 36.75
N ILE A 223 28.93 33.44 35.60
CA ILE A 223 28.59 32.89 34.27
C ILE A 223 29.04 31.43 34.15
N VAL A 224 30.32 31.17 34.45
CA VAL A 224 30.90 29.82 34.32
C VAL A 224 30.22 28.81 35.26
N ARG A 225 29.85 29.23 36.48
CA ARG A 225 29.17 28.36 37.47
C ARG A 225 27.72 28.06 37.08
N GLU A 226 27.00 29.06 36.62
CA GLU A 226 25.61 28.86 36.19
C GLU A 226 25.55 27.99 34.94
N LEU A 227 26.47 28.22 33.99
CA LEU A 227 26.63 27.34 32.84
C LEU A 227 26.93 25.90 33.28
N GLN A 228 27.85 25.68 34.22
CA GLN A 228 28.10 24.36 34.79
C GLN A 228 26.82 23.72 35.36
N THR A 229 26.03 24.50 36.09
CA THR A 229 24.77 24.03 36.70
C THR A 229 23.75 23.63 35.63
N LEU A 230 23.64 24.40 34.56
CA LEU A 230 22.81 24.06 33.41
C LEU A 230 23.27 22.79 32.70
N LEU A 231 24.57 22.66 32.46
CA LEU A 231 25.14 21.48 31.80
C LEU A 231 24.82 20.20 32.58
N MET A 232 24.94 20.22 33.91
CA MET A 232 24.53 19.09 34.76
C MET A 232 23.03 18.80 34.67
N ARG A 233 22.18 19.82 34.58
CA ARG A 233 20.73 19.63 34.40
C ARG A 233 20.40 19.02 33.04
N ILE A 234 21.11 19.43 31.99
CA ILE A 234 20.97 18.87 30.65
C ILE A 234 21.34 17.39 30.67
N GLU A 235 22.49 17.05 31.26
CA GLU A 235 22.95 15.67 31.39
C GLU A 235 21.89 14.78 32.05
N LEU A 236 21.29 15.25 33.16
CA LEU A 236 20.20 14.55 33.86
C LEU A 236 18.92 14.37 33.03
N ILE A 237 18.65 15.25 32.06
CA ILE A 237 17.47 15.14 31.18
C ILE A 237 17.76 14.18 30.02
N LEU A 238 19.01 14.16 29.54
CA LEU A 238 19.40 13.34 28.39
C LEU A 238 19.78 11.90 28.77
N SER A 239 20.13 11.66 30.03
CA SER A 239 20.36 10.33 30.63
C SER A 239 19.07 9.55 30.82
#